data_AF-A0AAE0F8B8-F1
#
_entry.id   AF-A0AAE0F8B8-F1
#
_cell.length_a   1.000
_cell.length_b   1.000
_cell.length_c   1.000
_cell.angle_alpha   90.00
_cell.angle_beta   90.00
_cell.angle_gamma   90.00
#
_symmetry.space_group_name_H-M   'P 1'
#
loop_
_entity.id
_entity.type
_entity.pdbx_description
1 polymer ?
#
loop_
_entity_poly.entity_id
_entity_poly.type
_entity_poly.pdbx_seq_one_letter_code
_entity_poly.pdbx_strand_id
1 'polypeptide(L)'
;MDFYDVNMVTLWAVMLVALFGMLRKDNVTVGKEGAFNPFRNLTREDFVRDGQLKVPWVRIKSAKTIQFFEREHRVPLVETGGTLCPVTAIANCFKATPQGPQSPAFVWRKERGAVVPLTHATFVKNVKVLIWKAGMEPSKFSGHNFCRGGPQWPLSWGWTTP
;
A
#
# COMPACT_ATOMS: atom_id res chain seq x y z
N MET A 1 -14.38 11.21 -3.42
CA MET A 1 -12.93 11.04 -3.16
C MET A 1 -12.23 11.77 -4.27
N ASP A 2 -11.56 12.87 -3.96
CA ASP A 2 -11.06 13.77 -4.99
C ASP A 2 -9.70 13.28 -5.48
N PHE A 3 -9.68 12.66 -6.67
CA PHE A 3 -8.45 12.15 -7.30
C PHE A 3 -7.56 13.24 -7.89
N TYR A 4 -7.88 14.51 -7.65
CA TYR A 4 -7.09 15.67 -8.05
C TYR A 4 -5.95 15.99 -7.07
N ASP A 5 -6.09 15.59 -5.81
CA ASP A 5 -5.02 15.75 -4.81
C ASP A 5 -4.04 14.57 -4.89
N VAL A 6 -2.77 14.88 -5.16
CA VAL A 6 -1.66 13.92 -5.22
C VAL A 6 -1.58 13.10 -3.93
N ASN A 7 -1.83 13.71 -2.78
CA ASN A 7 -1.79 13.04 -1.49
C ASN A 7 -2.90 11.99 -1.35
N MET A 8 -4.09 12.29 -1.89
CA MET A 8 -5.22 11.36 -1.89
C MET A 8 -4.99 10.20 -2.86
N VAL A 9 -4.40 10.47 -4.03
CA VAL A 9 -4.00 9.43 -4.99
C VAL A 9 -2.98 8.48 -4.35
N THR A 10 -1.96 9.00 -3.65
CA THR A 10 -1.00 8.18 -2.93
C THR A 10 -1.67 7.34 -1.83
N LEU A 11 -2.54 7.94 -1.01
CA LEU A 11 -3.23 7.19 0.04
C LEU A 11 -4.10 6.08 -0.52
N TRP A 12 -4.81 6.34 -1.61
CA TRP A 12 -5.64 5.35 -2.27
C TRP A 12 -4.80 4.17 -2.76
N ALA A 13 -3.69 4.45 -3.44
CA ALA A 13 -2.77 3.43 -3.90
C ALA A 13 -2.21 2.59 -2.73
N VAL A 14 -1.77 3.24 -1.65
CA VAL A 14 -1.23 2.56 -0.46
C VAL A 14 -2.29 1.66 0.19
N MET A 15 -3.53 2.13 0.31
CA MET A 15 -4.62 1.35 0.90
C MET A 15 -4.96 0.12 0.06
N LEU A 16 -5.04 0.26 -1.27
CA LEU A 16 -5.31 -0.88 -2.15
C LEU A 16 -4.13 -1.86 -2.14
N VAL A 17 -2.89 -1.39 -2.17
CA VAL A 17 -1.71 -2.26 -2.09
C VAL A 17 -1.63 -2.98 -0.74
N ALA A 18 -1.94 -2.29 0.36
CA ALA A 18 -2.00 -2.91 1.67
C ALA A 18 -3.14 -3.93 1.78
N LEU A 19 -4.29 -3.67 1.17
CA LEU A 19 -5.45 -4.55 1.17
C LEU A 19 -5.20 -5.80 0.31
N PHE A 20 -4.89 -5.62 -0.98
CA PHE A 20 -4.68 -6.72 -1.93
C PHE A 20 -3.40 -7.49 -1.66
N GLY A 21 -2.34 -6.80 -1.23
CA GLY A 21 -1.09 -7.46 -0.84
C GLY A 21 -1.10 -8.01 0.59
N MET A 22 -2.20 -7.82 1.35
CA MET A 22 -2.29 -8.13 2.79
C MET A 22 -1.09 -7.60 3.58
N LEU A 23 -0.57 -6.43 3.20
CA LEU A 23 0.65 -5.86 3.75
C LEU A 23 0.38 -5.15 5.07
N ARG A 24 1.32 -5.29 6.00
CA ARG A 24 1.33 -4.46 7.22
C ARG A 24 1.69 -3.03 6.84
N LYS A 25 1.19 -2.06 7.61
CA LYS A 25 1.58 -0.65 7.49
C LYS A 25 3.11 -0.47 7.44
N ASP A 26 3.84 -1.27 8.24
CA ASP A 26 5.31 -1.24 8.33
C ASP A 26 6.01 -1.59 7.01
N ASN A 27 5.35 -2.34 6.12
CA ASN A 27 5.90 -2.72 4.82
C ASN A 27 5.73 -1.61 3.78
N VAL A 28 4.65 -0.82 3.89
CA VAL A 28 4.26 0.19 2.88
C VAL A 28 4.60 1.62 3.27
N THR A 29 4.98 1.85 4.52
CA THR A 29 5.30 3.18 5.05
C THR A 29 6.60 3.16 5.85
N VAL A 30 7.13 4.34 6.15
CA VAL A 30 8.39 4.51 6.87
C VAL A 30 8.11 4.96 8.32
N GLY A 31 8.96 4.55 9.26
CA GLY A 31 8.87 4.99 10.66
C GLY A 31 8.98 6.49 10.84
N LYS A 32 9.97 7.10 10.19
CA LYS A 32 10.26 8.54 10.21
C LYS A 32 10.71 8.99 8.82
N GLU A 33 10.53 10.26 8.48
CA GLU A 33 10.89 10.80 7.16
C GLU A 33 12.36 10.59 6.80
N GLY A 34 13.27 10.74 7.77
CA GLY A 34 14.71 10.49 7.58
C GLY A 34 15.17 9.04 7.77
N ALA A 35 14.25 8.12 8.10
CA ALA A 35 14.57 6.70 8.31
C ALA A 35 14.37 5.86 7.05
N PHE A 36 14.12 6.50 5.90
CA PHE A 36 13.99 5.80 4.64
C PHE A 36 15.32 5.17 4.24
N ASN A 37 15.28 3.87 3.98
CA ASN A 37 16.40 3.10 3.48
C ASN A 37 15.92 2.26 2.29
N PRO A 38 16.46 2.46 1.07
CA PRO A 38 16.02 1.75 -0.12
C PRO A 38 16.26 0.23 -0.08
N PHE A 39 17.14 -0.24 0.82
CA PHE A 39 17.39 -1.66 1.05
C PHE A 39 16.38 -2.31 2.02
N ARG A 40 15.64 -1.52 2.81
CA ARG A 40 14.67 -2.02 3.79
C ARG A 40 13.23 -1.63 3.49
N ASN A 41 13.03 -0.48 2.85
CA ASN A 41 11.73 0.07 2.50
C ASN A 41 11.41 -0.17 1.02
N LEU A 42 10.11 -0.19 0.69
CA LEU A 42 9.67 -0.33 -0.69
C LEU A 42 10.11 0.87 -1.54
N THR A 43 10.82 0.56 -2.61
CA THR A 43 11.20 1.48 -3.67
C THR A 43 10.30 1.27 -4.89
N ARG A 44 10.43 2.12 -5.92
CA ARG A 44 9.61 1.98 -7.15
C ARG A 44 10.01 0.79 -7.98
N GLU A 45 11.29 0.46 -8.01
CA GLU A 45 11.82 -0.74 -8.68
C GLU A 45 11.29 -2.05 -8.06
N ASP A 46 10.82 -2.02 -6.81
CA ASP A 46 10.23 -3.21 -6.18
C ASP A 46 8.87 -3.60 -6.77
N PHE A 47 8.27 -2.71 -7.57
CA PHE A 47 7.07 -2.97 -8.36
C PHE A 47 7.49 -3.45 -9.75
N VAL A 48 7.68 -4.76 -9.87
CA VAL A 48 8.09 -5.38 -11.14
C VAL A 48 6.85 -5.79 -11.92
N ARG A 49 6.73 -5.30 -13.15
CA ARG A 49 5.78 -5.83 -14.13
C ARG A 49 6.47 -6.97 -14.87
N ASP A 50 6.00 -8.19 -14.65
CA ASP A 50 6.48 -9.32 -15.44
C ASP A 50 5.88 -9.21 -16.84
N GLY A 51 6.71 -9.31 -17.89
CA GLY A 51 6.35 -8.93 -19.26
C GLY A 51 5.22 -9.74 -19.91
N GLN A 52 4.72 -10.78 -19.23
CA GLN A 52 3.65 -11.66 -19.71
C GLN A 52 2.40 -11.70 -18.82
N LEU A 53 2.51 -11.29 -17.56
CA LEU A 53 1.38 -11.25 -16.62
C LEU A 53 1.17 -9.80 -16.20
N LYS A 54 -0.05 -9.27 -16.41
CA LYS A 54 -0.46 -7.92 -15.95
C LYS A 54 -0.52 -7.78 -14.41
N VAL A 55 0.11 -8.69 -13.69
CA VAL A 55 0.20 -8.75 -12.24
C VAL A 55 1.51 -8.06 -11.83
N PRO A 56 1.48 -6.82 -11.31
CA PRO A 56 2.67 -6.24 -10.72
C PRO A 56 3.01 -7.01 -9.44
N TRP A 57 4.22 -7.55 -9.39
CA TRP A 57 4.76 -8.15 -8.18
C TRP A 57 5.31 -7.04 -7.29
N VAL A 58 5.01 -7.11 -6.00
CA VAL A 58 5.62 -6.25 -4.98
C VAL A 58 6.68 -7.06 -4.26
N ARG A 59 7.93 -6.65 -4.39
CA ARG A 59 9.05 -7.26 -3.66
C ARG A 59 9.17 -6.64 -2.26
N ILE A 60 8.81 -7.39 -1.23
CA ILE A 60 8.98 -6.95 0.16
C ILE A 60 10.41 -7.26 0.62
N LYS A 61 11.16 -6.21 0.92
CA LYS A 61 12.54 -6.30 1.44
C LYS A 61 12.61 -6.48 2.96
N SER A 62 11.61 -6.01 3.70
CA SER A 62 11.58 -6.11 5.16
C SER A 62 10.21 -6.57 5.66
N ALA A 63 10.16 -7.77 6.25
CA ALA A 63 9.08 -8.20 7.11
C ALA A 63 9.70 -8.83 8.36
N LYS A 64 9.09 -8.59 9.53
CA LYS A 64 9.53 -9.13 10.85
C LYS A 64 9.68 -10.66 10.88
N THR A 65 9.14 -11.37 9.89
CA THR A 65 9.19 -12.83 9.74
C THR A 65 10.20 -13.32 8.69
N ILE A 66 11.05 -12.45 8.10
CA ILE A 66 12.18 -12.88 7.25
C ILE A 66 13.40 -13.12 8.15
N GLN A 67 13.21 -13.99 9.14
CA GLN A 67 14.21 -14.25 10.18
C GLN A 67 15.43 -15.03 9.63
N PHE A 68 15.36 -15.49 8.37
CA PHE A 68 16.40 -16.30 7.72
C PHE A 68 16.91 -15.74 6.38
N PHE A 69 16.57 -14.51 5.96
CA PHE A 69 17.12 -13.89 4.74
C PHE A 69 17.00 -14.70 3.42
N GLU A 70 16.28 -15.83 3.42
CA GLU A 70 16.40 -16.86 2.37
C GLU A 70 15.41 -16.73 1.21
N ARG A 71 14.37 -15.88 1.32
CA ARG A 71 13.40 -15.71 0.23
C ARG A 71 12.94 -14.26 0.13
N GLU A 72 13.22 -13.64 -1.02
CA GLU A 72 12.50 -12.45 -1.48
C GLU A 72 10.99 -12.72 -1.37
N HIS A 73 10.30 -12.01 -0.49
CA HIS A 73 8.87 -12.17 -0.36
C HIS A 73 8.19 -11.34 -1.44
N ARG A 74 7.80 -11.98 -2.53
CA ARG A 74 7.06 -11.36 -3.64
C ARG A 74 5.57 -11.58 -3.45
N VAL A 75 4.80 -10.51 -3.42
CA VAL A 75 3.35 -10.56 -3.32
C VAL A 75 2.75 -10.18 -4.68
N PRO A 76 1.93 -11.05 -5.29
CA PRO A 76 1.23 -10.69 -6.52
C PRO A 76 0.11 -9.70 -6.20
N LEU A 77 0.04 -8.60 -6.93
CA LEU A 77 -1.14 -7.72 -6.92
C LEU A 77 -2.05 -8.10 -8.08
N VAL A 78 -3.23 -8.62 -7.77
CA VAL A 78 -4.22 -9.03 -8.78
C VAL A 78 -4.78 -7.78 -9.47
N GLU A 79 -4.77 -7.77 -10.81
CA GLU A 79 -5.47 -6.76 -11.59
C GLU A 79 -6.97 -7.07 -11.58
N THR A 80 -7.74 -6.27 -10.87
CA THR A 80 -9.20 -6.44 -10.75
C THR A 80 -10.01 -5.55 -11.71
N GLY A 81 -9.35 -4.62 -12.40
CA GLY A 81 -10.02 -3.58 -13.20
C GLY A 81 -10.78 -2.55 -12.34
N GLY A 82 -11.24 -1.47 -12.99
CA GLY A 82 -12.01 -0.41 -12.35
C GLY A 82 -11.22 0.47 -11.36
N THR A 83 -11.95 1.20 -10.51
CA THR A 83 -11.39 2.18 -9.55
C THR A 83 -10.70 1.54 -8.34
N LEU A 84 -10.98 0.26 -8.08
CA LEU A 84 -10.40 -0.54 -7.00
C LEU A 84 -9.16 -1.32 -7.44
N CYS A 85 -8.75 -1.20 -8.69
CA CYS A 85 -7.59 -1.93 -9.20
C CYS A 85 -6.29 -1.39 -8.56
N PRO A 86 -5.53 -2.22 -7.81
CA PRO A 86 -4.27 -1.79 -7.20
C PRO A 86 -3.24 -1.41 -8.27
N VAL A 87 -3.24 -2.10 -9.41
CA VAL A 87 -2.34 -1.85 -10.55
C VAL A 87 -2.55 -0.46 -11.14
N THR A 88 -3.81 -0.10 -11.39
CA THR A 88 -4.19 1.21 -11.92
C THR A 88 -3.90 2.31 -10.90
N ALA A 89 -4.17 2.06 -9.61
CA ALA A 89 -3.91 3.02 -8.55
C ALA A 89 -2.40 3.31 -8.37
N ILE A 90 -1.54 2.29 -8.41
CA ILE A 90 -0.07 2.47 -8.40
C ILE A 90 0.38 3.26 -9.62
N ALA A 91 -0.11 2.91 -10.82
CA ALA A 91 0.26 3.61 -12.05
C ALA A 91 -0.11 5.10 -11.99
N ASN A 92 -1.30 5.41 -11.48
CA ASN A 92 -1.75 6.79 -11.27
C ASN A 92 -0.88 7.52 -10.24
N CYS A 93 -0.52 6.86 -9.14
CA CYS A 93 0.37 7.41 -8.13
C CYS A 93 1.77 7.74 -8.70
N PHE A 94 2.37 6.82 -9.47
CA PHE A 94 3.70 7.02 -10.04
C PHE A 94 3.70 8.10 -11.13
N LYS A 95 2.60 8.24 -11.88
CA LYS A 95 2.40 9.33 -12.84
C LYS A 95 2.21 10.68 -12.14
N ALA A 96 1.47 10.72 -11.04
CA ALA A 96 1.20 11.95 -10.28
C ALA A 96 2.45 12.45 -9.51
N THR A 97 3.38 11.57 -9.18
CA THR A 97 4.64 11.96 -8.53
C THR A 97 5.81 11.28 -9.23
N PRO A 98 6.43 11.88 -10.26
CA PRO A 98 7.60 11.30 -10.90
C PRO A 98 8.82 11.35 -9.96
N GLN A 99 9.45 10.20 -9.71
CA GLN A 99 10.69 10.06 -8.95
C GLN A 99 11.55 8.92 -9.51
N GLY A 100 12.80 8.84 -9.07
CA GLY A 100 13.74 7.82 -9.51
C GLY A 100 13.41 6.40 -9.02
N PRO A 101 14.07 5.36 -9.58
CA PRO A 101 13.78 3.95 -9.26
C PRO A 101 14.02 3.59 -7.78
N GLN A 102 15.09 4.12 -7.20
CA GLN A 102 15.50 3.93 -5.81
C GLN A 102 14.76 4.84 -4.81
N SER A 103 13.91 5.74 -5.31
CA SER A 103 13.12 6.63 -4.45
C SER A 103 11.99 5.86 -3.78
N PRO A 104 11.42 6.38 -2.66
CA PRO A 104 10.32 5.71 -1.98
C PRO A 104 9.15 5.46 -2.93
N ALA A 105 8.54 4.28 -2.83
CA ALA A 105 7.37 3.95 -3.62
C ALA A 105 6.23 4.95 -3.40
N PHE A 106 5.97 5.29 -2.14
CA PHE A 106 4.89 6.18 -1.73
C PHE A 106 5.44 7.42 -1.02
N VAL A 107 4.94 8.56 -1.47
CA VAL A 107 5.46 9.86 -1.05
C VAL A 107 4.32 10.82 -0.74
N TRP A 108 4.58 11.73 0.19
CA TRP A 108 3.64 12.69 0.71
C TRP A 108 4.13 14.11 0.41
N ARG A 109 3.27 14.94 -0.17
CA ARG A 109 3.57 16.35 -0.45
C ARG A 109 3.12 17.19 0.74
N LYS A 110 4.09 17.87 1.38
CA LYS A 110 3.82 18.87 2.42
C LYS A 110 3.39 20.20 1.81
N GLU A 111 2.79 21.05 2.64
CA GLU A 111 2.29 22.39 2.26
C GLU A 111 3.36 23.28 1.62
N ARG A 112 4.64 23.11 2.01
CA ARG A 112 5.77 23.84 1.41
C ARG A 112 6.30 23.26 0.10
N GLY A 113 5.56 22.34 -0.53
CA GLY A 113 5.97 21.65 -1.75
C GLY A 113 7.03 20.56 -1.55
N ALA A 114 7.60 20.42 -0.35
CA ALA A 114 8.54 19.36 -0.02
C ALA A 114 7.86 17.99 -0.12
N VAL A 115 8.52 17.06 -0.82
CA VAL A 115 8.06 15.67 -0.96
C VAL A 115 8.85 14.80 -0.01
N VAL A 116 8.15 14.11 0.89
CA VAL A 116 8.74 13.25 1.92
C VAL A 116 8.22 11.81 1.79
N PRO A 117 8.95 10.79 2.27
CA PRO A 117 8.43 9.44 2.34
C PRO A 117 7.16 9.37 3.19
N LEU A 118 6.19 8.54 2.80
CA LEU A 118 4.96 8.38 3.58
C LEU A 118 5.26 7.70 4.92
N THR A 119 4.95 8.38 6.03
CA THR A 119 5.20 7.86 7.38
C THR A 119 4.00 7.09 7.95
N HIS A 120 4.26 6.19 8.91
CA HIS A 120 3.18 5.47 9.64
C HIS A 120 2.16 6.44 10.25
N ALA A 121 2.64 7.52 10.88
CA ALA A 121 1.79 8.47 11.57
C ALA A 121 0.87 9.21 10.59
N THR A 122 1.43 9.70 9.48
CA THR A 122 0.66 10.38 8.43
C THR A 122 -0.36 9.43 7.80
N PHE A 123 0.02 8.19 7.53
CA PHE A 123 -0.89 7.20 6.96
C PHE A 123 -2.07 6.90 7.89
N VAL A 124 -1.80 6.53 9.16
CA VAL A 124 -2.86 6.18 10.12
C VAL A 124 -3.78 7.38 10.41
N LYS A 125 -3.23 8.59 10.52
CA LYS A 125 -4.02 9.81 10.71
C LYS A 125 -5.02 10.00 9.56
N ASN A 126 -4.54 9.91 8.31
CA ASN A 126 -5.40 10.14 7.14
C ASN A 126 -6.42 9.01 6.94
N VAL A 127 -6.06 7.75 7.18
CA VAL A 127 -7.01 6.63 7.13
C VAL A 127 -8.14 6.84 8.13
N LYS A 128 -7.85 7.28 9.36
CA LYS A 128 -8.88 7.60 10.36
C LYS A 128 -9.80 8.73 9.91
N VAL A 129 -9.26 9.78 9.29
CA VAL A 129 -10.05 10.89 8.72
C VAL A 129 -10.96 10.38 7.60
N LEU A 130 -10.47 9.51 6.71
CA LEU A 130 -11.28 8.94 5.64
C LEU A 130 -12.40 8.04 6.18
N ILE A 131 -12.12 7.23 7.20
CA ILE A 131 -13.11 6.39 7.87
C ILE A 131 -14.19 7.25 8.55
N TRP A 132 -13.78 8.32 9.24
CA TRP A 132 -14.71 9.28 9.83
C TRP A 132 -15.61 9.94 8.76
N LYS A 133 -15.02 10.37 7.65
CA LYS A 133 -15.77 10.92 6.50
C LYS A 133 -16.71 9.89 5.85
N ALA A 134 -16.39 8.61 5.94
CA ALA A 134 -17.25 7.52 5.48
C ALA A 134 -18.36 7.16 6.47
N GLY A 135 -18.50 7.90 7.59
CA GLY A 135 -19.53 7.65 8.61
C GLY A 135 -19.25 6.43 9.49
N MET A 136 -18.03 5.88 9.43
CA MET A 136 -17.61 4.73 10.23
C MET A 136 -16.80 5.17 11.44
N GLU A 137 -16.87 4.38 12.52
CA GLU A 137 -16.21 4.73 13.77
C GLU A 137 -14.68 4.43 13.73
N PRO A 138 -13.80 5.45 13.87
CA PRO A 138 -12.35 5.30 13.71
C PRO A 138 -11.70 4.42 14.79
N SER A 139 -12.35 4.28 15.94
CA SER A 139 -11.89 3.52 17.10
C SER A 139 -11.76 2.03 16.81
N LYS A 140 -12.50 1.51 15.83
CA LYS A 140 -12.47 0.09 15.42
C LYS A 140 -11.33 -0.23 14.45
N PHE A 141 -10.64 0.77 13.90
CA PHE A 141 -9.59 0.58 12.89
C PHE A 141 -8.19 0.82 13.46
N SER A 142 -7.58 -0.27 13.93
CA SER A 142 -6.14 -0.36 14.16
C SER A 142 -5.45 -0.76 12.86
N GLY A 143 -4.21 -0.31 12.62
CA GLY A 143 -3.43 -0.71 11.44
C GLY A 143 -3.23 -2.23 11.25
N HIS A 144 -3.64 -3.05 12.23
CA HIS A 144 -3.75 -4.50 12.15
C HIS A 144 -4.94 -5.01 11.33
N ASN A 145 -5.94 -4.17 11.00
CA ASN A 145 -7.16 -4.61 10.33
C ASN A 145 -6.99 -4.84 8.82
N PHE A 146 -5.97 -4.26 8.17
CA PHE A 146 -5.72 -4.53 6.74
C PHE A 146 -5.37 -6.00 6.50
N CYS A 147 -4.59 -6.64 7.38
CA CYS A 147 -4.30 -8.08 7.30
C CYS A 147 -5.47 -8.98 7.75
N ARG A 148 -6.56 -8.44 8.32
CA ARG A 148 -7.71 -9.23 8.81
C ARG A 148 -8.91 -9.26 7.86
N GLY A 149 -8.93 -8.42 6.82
CA GLY A 149 -10.03 -8.37 5.85
C GLY A 149 -10.03 -9.51 4.81
N GLY A 150 -8.90 -10.17 4.61
CA GLY A 150 -8.76 -11.25 3.62
C GLY A 150 -9.58 -12.51 3.88
N PRO A 151 -9.67 -13.05 5.12
CA PRO A 151 -10.33 -14.33 5.34
C PRO A 151 -11.81 -14.26 5.71
N GLN A 152 -12.40 -13.08 5.92
CA GLN A 152 -13.79 -12.98 6.42
C GLN A 152 -14.84 -12.92 5.30
N TRP A 153 -14.44 -12.59 4.06
CA TRP A 153 -15.36 -12.52 2.93
C TRP A 153 -15.81 -13.88 2.34
N PRO A 154 -15.03 -14.99 2.39
CA PRO A 154 -15.50 -16.28 1.86
C PRO A 154 -16.48 -17.03 2.77
N LEU A 155 -16.61 -16.65 4.05
CA LEU A 155 -17.34 -17.44 5.05
C LEU A 155 -18.85 -17.16 5.13
N SER A 156 -19.38 -16.19 4.38
CA SER A 156 -20.82 -15.91 4.33
C SER A 156 -21.58 -16.67 3.23
N TRP A 157 -20.89 -17.40 2.34
CA TRP A 157 -21.51 -18.09 1.21
C TRP A 157 -21.40 -19.62 1.24
N GLY A 158 -21.41 -20.24 2.42
CA GLY A 158 -21.83 -21.63 2.59
C GLY A 158 -21.29 -22.64 1.57
N TRP A 159 -19.97 -22.64 1.32
CA TRP A 159 -19.34 -23.71 0.54
C TRP A 159 -19.09 -24.92 1.46
N THR A 160 -20.17 -25.65 1.74
CA THR A 160 -20.06 -27.10 2.00
C THR A 160 -20.06 -27.80 0.65
N THR A 161 -18.95 -28.43 0.31
CA THR A 161 -18.85 -29.43 -0.76
C THR A 161 -18.51 -30.79 -0.13
N PRO A 162 -18.73 -31.90 -0.86
CA PRO A 162 -19.89 -32.77 -0.80
C PRO A 162 -19.74 -33.91 0.22
#